data_AF-A0A3N4KDR6-F1
#
_entry.id   AF-A0A3N4KDR6-F1
#
_cell.length_a   1.000
_cell.length_b   1.000
_cell.length_c   1.000
_cell.angle_alpha   90.00
_cell.angle_beta   90.00
_cell.angle_gamma   90.00
#
_symmetry.space_group_name_H-M   'P 1'
#
loop_
_entity.id
_entity.type
_entity.pdbx_description
1 polymer ?
#
loop_
_entity_poly.entity_id
_entity_poly.type
_entity_poly.pdbx_seq_one_letter_code
_entity_poly.pdbx_strand_id
1 'polypeptide(L)'
;MLSTRVITTGTLSKTLGQFATSGLLVRGTNCVLLQQHRAFSLSSKPFFNSSQRNKVAETEVKNLKEFRERSWPHPVYSEQEMKDIGLAKFWYQVIAHRKAKDWSDWVALSAVRFFRRAFDLVTGYKHDKQIALGNKNPNTTDAFHMTPDKWLARFIFLESIAGVPGMVAGMIRHLHSIRRLQRDQAWIETLLEEAYNERLHLLTFLHFRQPGWFMRMMILGGQGVFFNTFFLAYLISPRTCHRFVGYIEEEAVITYTRAIADLDNGRIPEWSNLRAPDIAIKYFNLKPDAVMKDILMVIRADEAKHREVNHTLANLQQTEDPNPYALTYGNRNKPHPTKGLEFTKPIGWERTEITVKPSD
;
A
#
# COMPACT_ATOMS: atom_id res chain seq x y z
N MET A 1 -45.46 -38.71 -25.75
CA MET A 1 -46.53 -37.80 -25.29
C MET A 1 -46.16 -36.41 -25.81
N LEU A 2 -46.54 -36.01 -27.03
CA LEU A 2 -47.80 -35.31 -27.40
C LEU A 2 -48.08 -34.16 -26.41
N SER A 3 -48.27 -32.90 -26.78
CA SER A 3 -48.80 -32.32 -28.01
C SER A 3 -48.58 -30.79 -28.03
N THR A 4 -48.39 -30.26 -29.24
CA THR A 4 -48.61 -28.86 -29.63
C THR A 4 -50.09 -28.46 -29.44
N ARG A 5 -50.39 -27.18 -29.17
CA ARG A 5 -51.50 -26.42 -29.80
C ARG A 5 -51.55 -24.94 -29.37
N VAL A 6 -51.48 -24.08 -30.39
CA VAL A 6 -52.00 -22.71 -30.49
C VAL A 6 -53.53 -22.71 -30.34
N ILE A 7 -54.20 -21.65 -29.84
CA ILE A 7 -55.50 -21.07 -30.31
C ILE A 7 -55.76 -19.69 -29.63
N THR A 8 -55.80 -18.65 -30.48
CA THR A 8 -56.58 -17.40 -30.60
C THR A 8 -57.48 -16.76 -29.50
N THR A 9 -57.30 -15.44 -29.39
CA THR A 9 -58.25 -14.28 -29.32
C THR A 9 -59.55 -14.30 -28.52
N GLY A 10 -59.74 -13.24 -27.72
CA GLY A 10 -61.03 -12.78 -27.19
C GLY A 10 -61.06 -11.25 -27.03
N THR A 11 -61.89 -10.62 -27.87
CA THR A 11 -62.27 -9.19 -27.99
C THR A 11 -62.99 -8.62 -26.77
N LEU A 12 -62.86 -7.31 -26.53
CA LEU A 12 -64.00 -6.45 -26.17
C LEU A 12 -63.73 -4.97 -26.54
N SER A 13 -64.64 -4.47 -27.38
CA SER A 13 -64.75 -3.15 -27.97
C SER A 13 -65.72 -2.31 -27.11
N LYS A 14 -65.48 -1.02 -26.88
CA LYS A 14 -66.13 0.19 -27.44
C LYS A 14 -66.01 1.24 -26.30
N THR A 15 -65.80 2.53 -26.50
CA THR A 15 -66.73 3.43 -27.20
C THR A 15 -66.05 4.79 -27.42
N LEU A 16 -66.36 5.38 -28.58
CA LEU A 16 -66.00 6.72 -29.02
C LEU A 16 -66.55 7.85 -28.13
N GLY A 17 -65.82 8.96 -28.09
CA GLY A 17 -66.33 10.32 -27.87
C GLY A 17 -65.58 11.28 -28.80
N GLN A 18 -66.32 11.95 -29.69
CA GLN A 18 -65.84 12.74 -30.83
C GLN A 18 -65.35 14.15 -30.48
N PHE A 19 -64.38 14.60 -31.29
CA PHE A 19 -64.11 15.94 -31.86
C PHE A 19 -64.79 17.20 -31.26
N ALA A 20 -64.00 18.25 -30.99
CA ALA A 20 -63.82 19.36 -31.94
C ALA A 20 -62.87 20.47 -31.43
N THR A 21 -62.04 20.92 -32.38
CA THR A 21 -61.21 22.12 -32.50
C THR A 21 -61.54 23.37 -31.68
N SER A 22 -60.51 24.04 -31.16
CA SER A 22 -60.29 25.49 -31.29
C SER A 22 -58.84 25.83 -30.96
N GLY A 23 -58.14 26.47 -31.90
CA GLY A 23 -56.79 26.97 -31.68
C GLY A 23 -56.82 28.23 -30.82
N LEU A 24 -55.81 28.38 -29.95
CA LEU A 24 -55.27 29.68 -29.61
C LEU A 24 -53.79 29.54 -29.27
N LEU A 25 -53.01 30.41 -29.90
CA LEU A 25 -51.56 30.52 -29.83
C LEU A 25 -51.16 31.36 -28.60
N VAL A 26 -49.99 31.00 -28.04
CA VAL A 26 -49.06 31.84 -27.24
C VAL A 26 -49.36 32.02 -25.75
N ARG A 27 -48.52 31.41 -24.90
CA ARG A 27 -47.41 32.11 -24.20
C ARG A 27 -46.46 31.11 -23.55
N GLY A 28 -45.18 31.22 -23.88
CA GLY A 28 -44.15 30.29 -23.45
C GLY A 28 -43.80 30.38 -21.96
N THR A 29 -43.45 29.24 -21.41
CA THR A 29 -42.49 29.12 -20.32
C THR A 29 -41.58 27.94 -20.65
N ASN A 30 -40.32 28.26 -20.96
CA ASN A 30 -39.25 27.26 -21.08
C ASN A 30 -39.03 26.65 -19.69
N CYS A 31 -39.59 25.46 -19.44
CA CYS A 31 -39.16 24.62 -18.33
C CYS A 31 -37.92 23.86 -18.80
N VAL A 32 -36.74 24.48 -18.61
CA VAL A 32 -35.46 23.80 -18.75
C VAL A 32 -35.39 22.80 -17.60
N LEU A 33 -35.58 21.52 -17.90
CA LEU A 33 -35.23 20.41 -17.02
C LEU A 33 -33.70 20.42 -16.86
N LEU A 34 -33.22 21.16 -15.86
CA LEU A 34 -31.85 21.05 -15.37
C LEU A 34 -31.71 19.66 -14.73
N GLN A 35 -31.25 18.71 -15.54
CA GLN A 35 -30.74 17.44 -15.05
C GLN A 35 -29.44 17.73 -14.30
N GLN A 36 -29.57 18.12 -13.02
CA GLN A 36 -28.45 18.15 -12.10
C GLN A 36 -27.95 16.72 -11.89
N HIS A 37 -27.03 16.28 -12.74
CA HIS A 37 -26.08 15.25 -12.36
C HIS A 37 -25.22 15.81 -11.23
N ARG A 38 -25.70 15.67 -9.98
CA ARG A 38 -24.83 15.81 -8.81
C ARG A 38 -23.80 14.69 -8.90
N ALA A 39 -22.63 15.01 -9.47
CA ALA A 39 -21.44 14.21 -9.24
C ALA A 39 -21.23 14.17 -7.72
N PHE A 40 -21.34 12.98 -7.13
CA PHE A 40 -20.99 12.75 -5.74
C PHE A 40 -19.49 12.94 -5.60
N SER A 41 -19.05 14.19 -5.42
CA SER A 41 -17.70 14.51 -4.99
C SER A 41 -17.61 14.09 -3.52
N LEU A 42 -17.06 12.91 -3.25
CA LEU A 42 -16.53 12.58 -1.92
C LEU A 42 -15.42 13.57 -1.60
N SER A 43 -15.81 14.70 -1.01
CA SER A 43 -14.91 15.63 -0.32
C SER A 43 -14.07 14.82 0.66
N SER A 44 -12.76 15.05 0.77
CA SER A 44 -11.81 14.34 1.66
C SER A 44 -12.12 14.40 3.16
N LYS A 45 -13.23 15.05 3.54
CA LYS A 45 -13.75 15.22 4.89
C LYS A 45 -14.11 13.92 5.67
N PRO A 46 -14.47 12.75 5.09
CA PRO A 46 -14.82 11.59 5.90
C PRO A 46 -13.59 10.86 6.45
N PHE A 47 -12.41 10.99 5.82
CA PHE A 47 -11.22 10.26 6.25
C PHE A 47 -10.53 10.86 7.47
N PHE A 48 -10.73 12.15 7.72
CA PHE A 48 -10.01 12.84 8.79
C PHE A 48 -10.89 13.73 9.64
N ASN A 49 -10.50 13.91 10.91
CA ASN A 49 -11.17 14.84 11.81
C ASN A 49 -11.06 16.28 11.30
N SER A 50 -12.20 16.99 11.19
CA SER A 50 -12.27 18.37 10.68
C SER A 50 -11.51 19.39 11.55
N SER A 51 -11.29 19.09 12.83
CA SER A 51 -10.75 20.02 13.83
C SER A 51 -9.21 20.02 13.96
N GLN A 52 -8.49 19.09 13.30
CA GLN A 52 -7.06 18.87 13.54
C GLN A 52 -6.21 18.95 12.26
N ARG A 53 -6.41 19.99 11.45
CA ARG A 53 -5.54 20.20 10.26
C ARG A 53 -4.22 20.90 10.62
N ASN A 54 -4.15 21.61 11.75
CA ASN A 54 -3.01 22.45 12.13
C ASN A 54 -2.66 22.44 13.63
N LYS A 55 -3.21 21.50 14.41
CA LYS A 55 -2.50 21.14 15.64
C LYS A 55 -1.46 20.12 15.22
N VAL A 56 -0.25 20.61 14.85
CA VAL A 56 0.96 19.89 15.30
C VAL A 56 0.60 19.44 16.69
N ALA A 57 0.68 18.15 16.98
CA ALA A 57 0.32 17.65 18.29
C ALA A 57 1.28 18.27 19.34
N GLU A 58 1.02 19.52 19.72
CA GLU A 58 1.11 20.09 21.06
C GLU A 58 0.04 19.45 21.95
N THR A 59 -0.45 18.25 21.60
CA THR A 59 -0.55 17.24 22.64
C THR A 59 0.87 17.05 23.16
N GLU A 60 1.25 17.94 24.07
CA GLU A 60 2.12 17.69 25.19
C GLU A 60 2.99 16.48 24.89
N VAL A 61 4.19 16.71 24.34
CA VAL A 61 5.28 15.74 24.46
C VAL A 61 5.44 15.58 25.97
N LYS A 62 4.58 14.76 26.59
CA LYS A 62 4.73 14.24 27.93
C LYS A 62 6.11 13.67 27.86
N ASN A 63 7.07 14.39 28.46
CA ASN A 63 8.50 14.10 28.47
C ASN A 63 8.68 12.61 28.22
N LEU A 64 8.86 12.23 26.95
CA LEU A 64 8.86 10.82 26.59
C LEU A 64 10.10 10.32 27.30
N LYS A 65 9.90 9.56 28.39
CA LYS A 65 11.01 9.05 29.18
C LYS A 65 11.97 8.43 28.19
N GLU A 66 13.22 8.84 28.25
CA GLU A 66 14.23 8.36 27.34
C GLU A 66 14.24 6.84 27.41
N PHE A 67 13.83 6.21 26.31
CA PHE A 67 13.82 4.76 26.23
C PHE A 67 15.26 4.30 26.02
N ARG A 68 15.60 3.13 26.59
CA ARG A 68 16.87 2.44 26.25
C ARG A 68 16.96 2.23 24.74
N GLU A 69 18.17 1.94 24.27
CA GLU A 69 18.43 1.57 22.87
C GLU A 69 17.35 0.62 22.34
N ARG A 70 16.85 0.91 21.13
CA ARG A 70 15.76 0.14 20.52
C ARG A 70 16.24 -1.28 20.21
N SER A 71 15.38 -2.26 20.47
CA SER A 71 15.64 -3.67 20.13
C SER A 71 15.93 -3.90 18.65
N TRP A 72 15.33 -3.08 17.77
CA TRP A 72 15.56 -3.11 16.33
C TRP A 72 16.01 -1.73 15.84
N PRO A 73 17.33 -1.49 15.77
CA PRO A 73 17.87 -0.25 15.20
C PRO A 73 17.66 -0.24 13.67
N HIS A 74 17.20 0.90 13.17
CA HIS A 74 16.97 1.11 11.73
C HIS A 74 18.31 1.17 10.97
N PRO A 75 18.43 0.49 9.81
CA PRO A 75 19.61 0.58 8.97
C PRO A 75 19.72 1.98 8.31
N VAL A 76 20.91 2.60 8.39
CA VAL A 76 21.13 3.91 7.79
C VAL A 76 21.43 3.76 6.30
N TYR A 77 20.59 4.36 5.46
CA TYR A 77 20.79 4.37 4.00
C TYR A 77 21.50 5.64 3.55
N SER A 78 22.39 5.52 2.56
CA SER A 78 22.95 6.67 1.87
C SER A 78 21.93 7.30 0.91
N GLU A 79 22.11 8.59 0.64
CA GLU A 79 21.24 9.31 -0.30
C GLU A 79 21.30 8.71 -1.72
N GLN A 80 22.47 8.20 -2.12
CA GLN A 80 22.65 7.57 -3.43
C GLN A 80 21.88 6.25 -3.52
N GLU A 81 21.99 5.38 -2.51
CA GLU A 81 21.24 4.12 -2.47
C GLU A 81 19.72 4.37 -2.53
N MET A 82 19.23 5.36 -1.77
CA MET A 82 17.80 5.70 -1.80
C MET A 82 17.35 6.25 -3.16
N LYS A 83 18.20 7.00 -3.86
CA LYS A 83 17.91 7.48 -5.22
C LYS A 83 17.88 6.32 -6.22
N ASP A 84 18.82 5.38 -6.11
CA ASP A 84 19.00 4.26 -7.05
C ASP A 84 17.79 3.32 -7.10
N ILE A 85 17.02 3.21 -6.01
CA ILE A 85 15.73 2.48 -5.97
C ILE A 85 14.74 2.98 -7.05
N GLY A 86 14.87 4.25 -7.46
CA GLY A 86 13.99 4.91 -8.44
C GLY A 86 14.63 5.28 -9.78
N LEU A 87 15.93 5.05 -10.00
CA LEU A 87 16.70 5.58 -11.14
C LEU A 87 16.76 4.62 -12.35
N ALA A 88 15.61 4.26 -12.91
CA ALA A 88 15.53 3.89 -14.32
C ALA A 88 14.90 5.05 -15.10
N LYS A 89 15.51 5.39 -16.24
CA LYS A 89 15.21 6.52 -17.14
C LYS A 89 13.73 6.62 -17.60
N PHE A 90 12.92 5.60 -17.33
CA PHE A 90 11.49 5.54 -17.58
C PHE A 90 10.75 4.83 -16.44
N TRP A 91 9.79 5.49 -15.80
CA TRP A 91 9.01 5.00 -14.65
C TRP A 91 8.33 3.62 -14.85
N TYR A 92 8.09 3.18 -16.10
CA TYR A 92 7.55 1.85 -16.40
C TYR A 92 8.61 0.72 -16.37
N GLN A 93 9.90 1.06 -16.36
CA GLN A 93 11.03 0.16 -16.10
C GLN A 93 11.55 0.25 -14.65
N VAL A 94 11.13 1.27 -13.88
CA VAL A 94 11.66 1.61 -12.54
C VAL A 94 11.24 0.61 -11.45
N ILE A 95 10.05 0.01 -11.53
CA ILE A 95 9.59 -0.90 -10.49
C ILE A 95 9.83 -2.32 -10.95
N ALA A 96 10.92 -2.91 -10.47
CA ALA A 96 11.19 -4.31 -10.64
C ALA A 96 9.98 -5.14 -10.17
N HIS A 97 9.47 -5.95 -11.09
CA HIS A 97 8.32 -6.81 -10.88
C HIS A 97 8.73 -8.26 -11.01
N ARG A 98 8.47 -9.07 -9.98
CA ARG A 98 8.71 -10.50 -10.08
C ARG A 98 7.60 -11.16 -10.90
N LYS A 99 7.96 -11.80 -12.03
CA LYS A 99 6.98 -12.55 -12.83
C LYS A 99 6.47 -13.76 -12.02
N ALA A 100 5.16 -14.00 -12.07
CA ALA A 100 4.56 -15.19 -11.46
C ALA A 100 5.02 -16.47 -12.21
N LYS A 101 5.75 -17.35 -11.52
CA LYS A 101 6.32 -18.57 -12.11
C LYS A 101 5.44 -19.80 -11.87
N ASP A 102 4.79 -19.88 -10.72
CA ASP A 102 4.00 -21.03 -10.28
C ASP A 102 2.59 -20.62 -9.81
N TRP A 103 1.79 -21.62 -9.44
CA TRP A 103 0.42 -21.39 -8.97
C TRP A 103 0.35 -20.52 -7.70
N SER A 104 1.31 -20.69 -6.77
CA SER A 104 1.38 -19.89 -5.54
C SER A 104 1.61 -18.42 -5.87
N ASP A 105 2.53 -18.13 -6.80
CA ASP A 105 2.79 -16.79 -7.29
C ASP A 105 1.57 -16.18 -7.99
N TRP A 106 0.86 -16.98 -8.79
CA TRP A 106 -0.36 -16.53 -9.48
C TRP A 106 -1.50 -16.20 -8.51
N VAL A 107 -1.69 -17.02 -7.48
CA VAL A 107 -2.68 -16.77 -6.42
C VAL A 107 -2.32 -15.49 -5.66
N ALA A 108 -1.06 -15.34 -5.24
CA ALA A 108 -0.57 -14.15 -4.56
C ALA A 108 -0.77 -12.88 -5.38
N LEU A 109 -0.34 -12.88 -6.65
CA LEU A 109 -0.48 -11.73 -7.55
C LEU A 109 -1.95 -11.39 -7.83
N SER A 110 -2.80 -12.41 -7.98
CA SER A 110 -4.23 -12.21 -8.19
C SER A 110 -4.90 -11.58 -6.96
N ALA A 111 -4.52 -12.03 -5.76
CA ALA A 111 -5.00 -11.45 -4.50
C ALA A 111 -4.59 -9.98 -4.37
N VAL A 112 -3.31 -9.63 -4.63
CA VAL A 112 -2.87 -8.22 -4.60
C VAL A 112 -3.64 -7.36 -5.59
N ARG A 113 -3.83 -7.84 -6.83
CA ARG A 113 -4.63 -7.12 -7.85
C ARG A 113 -6.08 -6.94 -7.42
N PHE A 114 -6.67 -7.94 -6.78
CA PHE A 114 -8.02 -7.86 -6.23
C PHE A 114 -8.11 -6.81 -5.12
N PHE A 115 -7.23 -6.89 -4.10
CA PHE A 115 -7.22 -5.93 -2.99
C PHE A 115 -6.94 -4.51 -3.46
N ARG A 116 -6.01 -4.33 -4.39
CA ARG A 116 -5.74 -3.03 -5.01
C ARG A 116 -7.00 -2.46 -5.67
N ARG A 117 -7.70 -3.25 -6.49
CA ARG A 117 -8.95 -2.82 -7.14
C ARG A 117 -10.04 -2.49 -6.13
N ALA A 118 -10.20 -3.32 -5.10
CA ALA A 118 -11.17 -3.10 -4.03
C ALA A 118 -10.85 -1.82 -3.25
N PHE A 119 -9.60 -1.60 -2.90
CA PHE A 119 -9.14 -0.39 -2.21
C PHE A 119 -9.34 0.86 -3.07
N ASP A 120 -8.94 0.82 -4.34
CA ASP A 120 -9.10 1.95 -5.25
C ASP A 120 -10.60 2.27 -5.46
N LEU A 121 -11.47 1.25 -5.51
CA LEU A 121 -12.93 1.42 -5.57
C LEU A 121 -13.50 2.08 -4.30
N VAL A 122 -13.16 1.57 -3.11
CA VAL A 122 -13.68 2.08 -1.83
C VAL A 122 -13.18 3.50 -1.54
N THR A 123 -11.95 3.82 -1.91
CA THR A 123 -11.37 5.15 -1.72
C THR A 123 -11.71 6.14 -2.83
N GLY A 124 -12.29 5.67 -3.93
CA GLY A 124 -12.52 6.47 -5.13
C GLY A 124 -11.21 6.94 -5.80
N TYR A 125 -10.10 6.25 -5.55
CA TYR A 125 -8.81 6.56 -6.15
C TYR A 125 -8.85 6.24 -7.65
N LYS A 126 -8.47 7.22 -8.48
CA LYS A 126 -8.36 7.06 -9.93
C LYS A 126 -6.94 7.37 -10.35
N HIS A 127 -6.36 6.49 -11.17
CA HIS A 127 -5.01 6.70 -11.71
C HIS A 127 -5.07 7.08 -13.19
N ASP A 128 -4.68 8.31 -13.51
CA ASP A 128 -4.44 8.70 -14.90
C ASP A 128 -2.99 8.39 -15.26
N LYS A 129 -2.81 7.31 -16.04
CA LYS A 129 -1.49 6.87 -16.51
C LYS A 129 -0.76 7.97 -17.31
N GLN A 130 -1.49 8.84 -18.02
CA GLN A 130 -0.88 9.89 -18.84
C GLN A 130 -0.35 11.06 -18.01
N ILE A 131 -0.96 11.34 -16.86
CA ILE A 131 -0.47 12.34 -15.90
C ILE A 131 0.78 11.84 -15.18
N ALA A 132 0.81 10.54 -14.86
CA ALA A 132 1.99 9.88 -14.31
C ALA A 132 3.15 9.80 -15.34
N LEU A 133 2.81 9.72 -16.63
CA LEU A 133 3.76 9.79 -17.75
C LEU A 133 4.34 11.19 -18.01
N GLY A 134 3.80 12.24 -17.38
CA GLY A 134 4.13 13.62 -17.73
C GLY A 134 3.58 14.08 -19.08
N ASN A 135 2.83 13.21 -19.79
CA ASN A 135 2.25 13.49 -21.10
C ASN A 135 0.95 14.31 -21.02
N LYS A 136 0.42 14.52 -19.81
CA LYS A 136 -0.80 15.28 -19.56
C LYS A 136 -0.60 16.20 -18.37
N ASN A 137 -0.97 17.47 -18.53
CA ASN A 137 -0.83 18.47 -17.50
C ASN A 137 -1.85 18.20 -16.37
N PRO A 138 -1.43 17.95 -15.12
CA PRO A 138 -2.33 17.66 -14.00
C PRO A 138 -3.28 18.82 -13.67
N ASN A 139 -2.99 20.04 -14.15
CA ASN A 139 -3.78 21.24 -13.87
C ASN A 139 -4.99 21.41 -14.82
N THR A 140 -5.26 20.45 -15.71
CA THR A 140 -6.52 20.43 -16.48
C THR A 140 -7.68 19.95 -15.60
N THR A 141 -8.87 20.55 -15.75
CA THR A 141 -10.05 20.41 -14.88
C THR A 141 -10.63 18.99 -14.71
N ASP A 142 -10.20 18.02 -15.53
CA ASP A 142 -10.73 16.64 -15.53
C ASP A 142 -9.74 15.58 -14.97
N ALA A 143 -8.57 16.02 -14.47
CA ALA A 143 -7.53 15.15 -13.93
C ALA A 143 -7.78 14.76 -12.46
N PHE A 144 -7.62 13.48 -12.10
CA PHE A 144 -7.59 13.09 -10.68
C PHE A 144 -6.30 13.61 -10.02
N HIS A 145 -6.42 14.65 -9.21
CA HIS A 145 -5.30 15.25 -8.48
C HIS A 145 -5.15 14.67 -7.06
N MET A 146 -3.93 14.25 -6.71
CA MET A 146 -3.57 13.81 -5.36
C MET A 146 -3.16 15.01 -4.50
N THR A 147 -3.97 15.30 -3.49
CA THR A 147 -3.66 16.34 -2.49
C THR A 147 -2.87 15.75 -1.32
N PRO A 148 -2.21 16.58 -0.49
CA PRO A 148 -1.55 16.13 0.73
C PRO A 148 -2.43 15.23 1.61
N ASP A 149 -3.68 15.63 1.84
CA ASP A 149 -4.64 14.85 2.61
C ASP A 149 -4.93 13.48 1.96
N LYS A 150 -5.10 13.41 0.63
CA LYS A 150 -5.35 12.13 -0.04
C LYS A 150 -4.16 11.18 0.06
N TRP A 151 -2.94 11.70 -0.05
CA TRP A 151 -1.73 10.91 0.15
C TRP A 151 -1.64 10.38 1.59
N LEU A 152 -1.81 11.25 2.59
CA LEU A 152 -1.80 10.84 4.00
C LEU A 152 -2.91 9.82 4.32
N ALA A 153 -4.10 9.97 3.74
CA ALA A 153 -5.21 9.04 3.98
C ALA A 153 -4.85 7.66 3.45
N ARG A 154 -4.20 7.62 2.27
CA ARG A 154 -3.72 6.39 1.67
C ARG A 154 -2.61 5.76 2.52
N PHE A 155 -1.58 6.51 2.91
CA PHE A 155 -0.49 6.00 3.74
C PHE A 155 -1.01 5.47 5.07
N ILE A 156 -1.70 6.29 5.87
CA ILE A 156 -2.19 5.88 7.20
C ILE A 156 -3.08 4.64 7.10
N PHE A 157 -3.89 4.50 6.04
CA PHE A 157 -4.69 3.29 5.87
C PHE A 157 -3.84 2.06 5.56
N LEU A 158 -2.96 2.15 4.56
CA LEU A 158 -2.17 1.01 4.10
C LEU A 158 -1.16 0.58 5.16
N GLU A 159 -0.44 1.52 5.78
CA GLU A 159 0.51 1.26 6.87
C GLU A 159 -0.16 0.59 8.09
N SER A 160 -1.45 0.90 8.34
CA SER A 160 -2.19 0.24 9.42
C SER A 160 -2.46 -1.25 9.18
N ILE A 161 -2.34 -1.70 7.93
CA ILE A 161 -2.52 -3.10 7.52
C ILE A 161 -1.16 -3.75 7.27
N ALA A 162 -0.18 -3.01 6.75
CA ALA A 162 1.14 -3.49 6.38
C ALA A 162 1.95 -4.05 7.56
N GLY A 163 1.73 -3.57 8.80
CA GLY A 163 2.34 -4.15 10.00
C GLY A 163 1.78 -5.51 10.45
N VAL A 164 0.71 -6.03 9.82
CA VAL A 164 0.03 -7.28 10.22
C VAL A 164 0.77 -8.54 9.76
N PRO A 165 1.19 -8.69 8.48
CA PRO A 165 1.80 -9.91 7.97
C PRO A 165 3.04 -10.37 8.74
N GLY A 166 4.03 -9.49 8.95
CA GLY A 166 5.24 -9.81 9.70
C GLY A 166 4.95 -10.29 11.13
N MET A 167 3.99 -9.64 11.80
CA MET A 167 3.57 -10.01 13.16
C MET A 167 2.92 -11.40 13.19
N VAL A 168 2.00 -11.68 12.26
CA VAL A 168 1.32 -12.99 12.16
C VAL A 168 2.32 -14.09 11.83
N ALA A 169 3.18 -13.87 10.83
CA ALA A 169 4.20 -14.82 10.41
C ALA A 169 5.19 -15.10 11.55
N GLY A 170 5.71 -14.06 12.20
CA GLY A 170 6.60 -14.16 13.36
C GLY A 170 5.96 -14.90 14.53
N MET A 171 4.69 -14.59 14.85
CA MET A 171 3.93 -15.29 15.89
C MET A 171 3.76 -16.79 15.58
N ILE A 172 3.32 -17.15 14.37
CA ILE A 172 3.12 -18.55 13.98
C ILE A 172 4.44 -19.32 14.05
N ARG A 173 5.53 -18.73 13.53
CA ARG A 173 6.86 -19.34 13.59
C ARG A 173 7.38 -19.48 15.02
N HIS A 174 7.14 -18.49 15.86
CA HIS A 174 7.47 -18.55 17.29
C HIS A 174 6.76 -19.71 17.98
N LEU A 175 5.44 -19.82 17.83
CA LEU A 175 4.66 -20.93 18.39
C LEU A 175 5.10 -22.29 17.83
N HIS A 176 5.45 -22.36 16.54
CA HIS A 176 5.97 -23.58 15.91
C HIS A 176 7.34 -23.99 16.45
N SER A 177 8.24 -23.05 16.69
CA SER A 177 9.57 -23.29 17.27
C SER A 177 9.46 -23.84 18.69
N ILE A 178 8.66 -23.20 19.56
CA ILE A 178 8.53 -23.61 20.96
C ILE A 178 7.79 -24.94 21.11
N ARG A 179 6.74 -25.20 20.32
CA ARG A 179 5.99 -26.48 20.43
C ARG A 179 6.79 -27.68 19.92
N ARG A 180 7.78 -27.44 19.04
CA ARG A 180 8.68 -28.47 18.51
C ARG A 180 10.02 -28.53 19.23
N LEU A 181 10.29 -27.59 20.14
CA LEU A 181 11.58 -27.45 20.83
C LEU A 181 12.76 -27.33 19.85
N GLN A 182 12.55 -26.61 18.74
CA GLN A 182 13.52 -26.47 17.64
C GLN A 182 13.91 -25.01 17.44
N ARG A 183 15.15 -24.77 16.99
CA ARG A 183 15.63 -23.45 16.55
C ARG A 183 14.84 -22.99 15.32
N ASP A 184 14.47 -21.72 15.27
CA ASP A 184 13.76 -21.11 14.14
C ASP A 184 14.68 -20.71 12.97
N GLN A 185 16.00 -20.65 13.20
CA GLN A 185 17.01 -20.16 12.24
C GLN A 185 16.86 -18.67 11.88
N ALA A 186 16.52 -17.84 12.87
CA ALA A 186 16.50 -16.37 12.82
C ALA A 186 15.47 -15.75 11.86
N TRP A 187 14.37 -16.44 11.55
CA TRP A 187 13.26 -15.89 10.77
C TRP A 187 12.34 -14.99 11.62
N ILE A 188 12.04 -15.38 12.85
CA ILE A 188 11.13 -14.67 13.76
C ILE A 188 11.57 -13.22 13.94
N GLU A 189 12.86 -12.99 14.17
CA GLU A 189 13.38 -11.65 14.44
C GLU A 189 13.17 -10.70 13.26
N THR A 190 13.52 -11.11 12.04
CA THR A 190 13.32 -10.30 10.83
C THR A 190 11.84 -9.99 10.58
N LEU A 191 10.94 -10.95 10.82
CA LEU A 191 9.50 -10.75 10.61
C LEU A 191 8.88 -9.80 11.65
N LEU A 192 9.34 -9.87 12.90
CA LEU A 192 8.91 -8.95 13.94
C LEU A 192 9.51 -7.54 13.75
N GLU A 193 10.74 -7.48 13.24
CA GLU A 193 11.39 -6.22 12.86
C GLU A 193 10.66 -5.51 11.72
N GLU A 194 10.28 -6.23 10.66
CA GLU A 194 9.45 -5.72 9.56
C GLU A 194 8.13 -5.15 10.10
N ALA A 195 7.40 -5.92 10.90
CA ALA A 195 6.15 -5.44 11.51
C ALA A 195 6.34 -4.22 12.43
N TYR A 196 7.49 -4.11 13.10
CA TYR A 196 7.84 -2.95 13.89
C TYR A 196 8.13 -1.73 13.00
N ASN A 197 8.84 -1.90 11.88
CA ASN A 197 9.17 -0.86 10.93
C ASN A 197 7.90 -0.24 10.30
N GLU A 198 7.01 -1.08 9.77
CA GLU A 198 5.70 -0.69 9.22
C GLU A 198 4.85 0.12 10.22
N ARG A 199 4.86 -0.30 11.50
CA ARG A 199 4.17 0.45 12.56
C ARG A 199 4.78 1.84 12.77
N LEU A 200 6.08 1.99 12.61
CA LEU A 200 6.77 3.28 12.74
C LEU A 200 6.50 4.19 11.54
N HIS A 201 6.26 3.64 10.34
CA HIS A 201 5.74 4.39 9.20
C HIS A 201 4.36 4.96 9.52
N LEU A 202 3.42 4.11 10.00
CA LEU A 202 2.09 4.54 10.44
C LEU A 202 2.16 5.66 11.48
N LEU A 203 2.93 5.46 12.56
CA LEU A 203 3.03 6.46 13.63
C LEU A 203 3.63 7.77 13.12
N THR A 204 4.59 7.71 12.20
CA THR A 204 5.14 8.90 11.52
C THR A 204 4.04 9.66 10.78
N PHE A 205 3.20 9.00 9.99
CA PHE A 205 2.14 9.69 9.25
C PHE A 205 1.01 10.22 10.15
N LEU A 206 0.74 9.56 11.27
CA LEU A 206 -0.23 10.03 12.27
C LEU A 206 0.17 11.36 12.92
N HIS A 207 1.47 11.72 12.96
CA HIS A 207 1.90 13.04 13.40
C HIS A 207 1.41 14.16 12.47
N PHE A 208 1.28 13.89 11.17
CA PHE A 208 0.80 14.88 10.21
C PHE A 208 -0.72 14.94 10.16
N ARG A 209 -1.41 13.80 10.28
CA ARG A 209 -2.87 13.78 10.23
C ARG A 209 -3.50 12.65 11.02
N GLN A 210 -4.50 13.01 11.83
CA GLN A 210 -5.27 12.05 12.62
C GLN A 210 -6.50 11.52 11.86
N PRO A 211 -6.70 10.19 11.82
CA PRO A 211 -7.82 9.57 11.13
C PRO A 211 -9.14 9.90 11.83
N GLY A 212 -10.16 10.18 11.03
CA GLY A 212 -11.53 10.38 11.48
C GLY A 212 -12.22 9.08 11.89
N TRP A 213 -13.42 9.19 12.47
CA TRP A 213 -14.17 8.03 12.94
C TRP A 213 -14.40 6.98 11.84
N PHE A 214 -14.78 7.41 10.63
CA PHE A 214 -14.98 6.50 9.50
C PHE A 214 -13.72 5.72 9.13
N MET A 215 -12.59 6.40 8.99
CA MET A 215 -11.30 5.75 8.71
C MET A 215 -10.90 4.78 9.83
N ARG A 216 -11.08 5.15 11.10
CA ARG A 216 -10.81 4.26 12.24
C ARG A 216 -11.65 2.99 12.21
N MET A 217 -12.94 3.09 11.86
CA MET A 217 -13.81 1.93 11.69
C MET A 217 -13.37 1.05 10.51
N MET A 218 -12.94 1.66 9.39
CA MET A 218 -12.39 0.91 8.27
C MET A 218 -11.09 0.18 8.65
N ILE A 219 -10.19 0.81 9.41
CA ILE A 219 -8.95 0.18 9.90
C ILE A 219 -9.30 -1.01 10.79
N LEU A 220 -10.20 -0.83 11.76
CA LEU A 220 -10.63 -1.91 12.66
C LEU A 220 -11.24 -3.09 11.90
N GLY A 221 -12.16 -2.82 10.97
CA GLY A 221 -12.78 -3.85 10.14
C GLY A 221 -11.77 -4.52 9.20
N GLY A 222 -10.91 -3.73 8.57
CA GLY A 222 -9.85 -4.20 7.67
C GLY A 222 -8.86 -5.11 8.38
N GLN A 223 -8.34 -4.69 9.54
CA GLN A 223 -7.47 -5.51 10.38
C GLN A 223 -8.18 -6.79 10.85
N GLY A 224 -9.43 -6.69 11.31
CA GLY A 224 -10.21 -7.84 11.74
C GLY A 224 -10.33 -8.92 10.67
N VAL A 225 -10.65 -8.54 9.43
CA VAL A 225 -10.75 -9.50 8.31
C VAL A 225 -9.37 -9.97 7.85
N PHE A 226 -8.43 -9.05 7.67
CA PHE A 226 -7.13 -9.34 7.08
C PHE A 226 -6.26 -10.19 8.01
N PHE A 227 -6.20 -9.87 9.31
CA PHE A 227 -5.47 -10.67 10.29
C PHE A 227 -5.91 -12.14 10.27
N ASN A 228 -7.21 -12.39 10.37
CA ASN A 228 -7.76 -13.75 10.42
C ASN A 228 -7.52 -14.49 9.10
N THR A 229 -7.72 -13.81 7.97
CA THR A 229 -7.52 -14.40 6.65
C THR A 229 -6.04 -14.73 6.41
N PHE A 230 -5.13 -13.80 6.72
CA PHE A 230 -3.70 -13.99 6.57
C PHE A 230 -3.16 -15.05 7.53
N PHE A 231 -3.66 -15.10 8.77
CA PHE A 231 -3.34 -16.15 9.74
C PHE A 231 -3.66 -17.55 9.18
N LEU A 232 -4.89 -17.75 8.69
CA LEU A 232 -5.28 -19.04 8.09
C LEU A 232 -4.48 -19.35 6.83
N ALA A 233 -4.25 -18.35 5.97
CA ALA A 233 -3.45 -18.51 4.75
C ALA A 233 -1.99 -18.89 5.07
N TYR A 234 -1.39 -18.32 6.11
CA TYR A 234 -0.02 -18.59 6.51
C TYR A 234 0.15 -20.00 7.11
N LEU A 235 -0.87 -20.51 7.80
CA LEU A 235 -0.90 -21.92 8.24
C LEU A 235 -0.95 -22.90 7.06
N ILE A 236 -1.59 -22.53 5.95
CA ILE A 236 -1.74 -23.38 4.75
C ILE A 236 -0.52 -23.26 3.84
N SER A 237 -0.10 -22.05 3.51
CA SER A 237 0.97 -21.78 2.54
C SER A 237 1.74 -20.50 2.90
N PRO A 238 2.76 -20.60 3.76
CA PRO A 238 3.55 -19.43 4.13
C PRO A 238 4.40 -18.91 2.95
N ARG A 239 4.78 -19.77 1.99
CA ARG A 239 5.35 -19.35 0.69
C ARG A 239 4.44 -18.37 -0.05
N THR A 240 3.16 -18.70 -0.20
CA THR A 240 2.18 -17.83 -0.89
C THR A 240 2.03 -16.50 -0.15
N CYS A 241 2.05 -16.54 1.18
CA CYS A 241 1.93 -15.35 2.02
C CYS A 241 3.12 -14.41 1.87
N HIS A 242 4.36 -14.91 1.93
CA HIS A 242 5.54 -14.09 1.66
C HIS A 242 5.52 -13.52 0.23
N ARG A 243 5.11 -14.33 -0.75
CA ARG A 243 5.02 -13.82 -2.12
C ARG A 243 3.95 -12.72 -2.26
N PHE A 244 2.84 -12.86 -1.56
CA PHE A 244 1.78 -11.87 -1.49
C PHE A 244 2.29 -10.55 -0.89
N VAL A 245 3.01 -10.61 0.23
CA VAL A 245 3.64 -9.42 0.85
C VAL A 245 4.63 -8.79 -0.13
N GLY A 246 5.52 -9.57 -0.75
CA GLY A 246 6.47 -9.05 -1.74
C GLY A 246 5.81 -8.29 -2.90
N TYR A 247 4.62 -8.72 -3.36
CA TYR A 247 3.85 -7.98 -4.36
C TYR A 247 3.13 -6.73 -3.80
N ILE A 248 2.74 -6.71 -2.52
CA ILE A 248 2.25 -5.49 -1.86
C ILE A 248 3.37 -4.45 -1.81
N GLU A 249 4.58 -4.87 -1.44
CA GLU A 249 5.70 -3.93 -1.31
C GLU A 249 6.21 -3.43 -2.67
N GLU A 250 6.05 -4.22 -3.73
CA GLU A 250 6.18 -3.69 -5.09
C GLU A 250 5.25 -2.48 -5.29
N GLU A 251 3.96 -2.61 -4.96
CA GLU A 251 2.97 -1.53 -5.07
C GLU A 251 3.22 -0.37 -4.08
N ALA A 252 3.80 -0.62 -2.92
CA ALA A 252 4.22 0.40 -1.95
C ALA A 252 5.36 1.25 -2.53
N VAL A 253 6.39 0.63 -3.09
CA VAL A 253 7.48 1.33 -3.80
C VAL A 253 6.94 2.20 -4.95
N ILE A 254 5.95 1.72 -5.72
CA ILE A 254 5.28 2.55 -6.74
C ILE A 254 4.60 3.76 -6.10
N THR A 255 3.87 3.52 -5.02
CA THR A 255 3.06 4.54 -4.33
C THR A 255 3.95 5.66 -3.80
N TYR A 256 5.04 5.34 -3.11
CA TYR A 256 5.99 6.34 -2.61
C TYR A 256 6.77 7.05 -3.71
N THR A 257 7.17 6.32 -4.77
CA THR A 257 7.82 6.95 -5.93
C THR A 257 6.92 8.00 -6.58
N ARG A 258 5.61 7.73 -6.67
CA ARG A 258 4.64 8.70 -7.19
C ARG A 258 4.46 9.92 -6.27
N ALA A 259 4.42 9.71 -4.95
CA ALA A 259 4.31 10.81 -4.01
C ALA A 259 5.54 11.73 -4.05
N ILE A 260 6.75 11.15 -4.14
CA ILE A 260 8.00 11.90 -4.33
C ILE A 260 7.96 12.66 -5.67
N ALA A 261 7.50 12.03 -6.75
CA ALA A 261 7.39 12.69 -8.04
C ALA A 261 6.37 13.85 -8.02
N ASP A 262 5.24 13.71 -7.34
CA ASP A 262 4.27 14.80 -7.18
C ASP A 262 4.90 15.97 -6.38
N LEU A 263 5.72 15.67 -5.38
CA LEU A 263 6.48 16.68 -4.62
C LEU A 263 7.52 17.40 -5.48
N ASP A 264 8.35 16.65 -6.20
CA ASP A 264 9.42 17.19 -7.04
C ASP A 264 8.88 18.03 -8.21
N ASN A 265 7.68 17.70 -8.71
CA ASN A 265 6.99 18.47 -9.73
C ASN A 265 6.17 19.65 -9.16
N GLY A 266 6.27 19.94 -7.86
CA GLY A 266 5.59 21.06 -7.22
C GLY A 266 4.06 20.94 -7.14
N ARG A 267 3.50 19.73 -7.24
CA ARG A 267 2.04 19.48 -7.19
C ARG A 267 1.47 19.49 -5.77
N ILE A 268 2.33 19.30 -4.79
CA ILE A 268 2.03 19.33 -3.35
C ILE A 268 3.00 20.25 -2.62
N PRO A 269 3.00 21.57 -2.94
CA PRO A 269 4.00 22.51 -2.44
C PRO A 269 4.02 22.62 -0.91
N GLU A 270 2.92 22.28 -0.24
CA GLU A 270 2.79 22.29 1.22
C GLU A 270 3.77 21.33 1.91
N TRP A 271 4.30 20.33 1.20
CA TRP A 271 5.24 19.35 1.75
C TRP A 271 6.71 19.74 1.57
N SER A 272 7.03 20.72 0.72
CA SER A 272 8.41 21.05 0.35
C SER A 272 9.27 21.43 1.56
N ASN A 273 8.67 22.13 2.52
CA ASN A 273 9.32 22.59 3.76
C ASN A 273 8.72 21.97 5.02
N LEU A 274 7.91 20.91 4.86
CA LEU A 274 7.24 20.27 5.98
C LEU A 274 8.26 19.46 6.77
N ARG A 275 8.53 19.86 8.01
CA ARG A 275 9.54 19.26 8.87
C ARG A 275 9.19 17.83 9.28
N ALA A 276 10.21 16.99 9.34
CA ALA A 276 10.07 15.65 9.90
C ALA A 276 9.75 15.70 11.40
N PRO A 277 8.83 14.87 11.91
CA PRO A 277 8.57 14.78 13.35
C PRO A 277 9.71 14.05 14.06
N ASP A 278 9.90 14.33 15.35
CA ASP A 278 10.96 13.75 16.17
C ASP A 278 10.99 12.21 16.16
N ILE A 279 9.82 11.57 16.06
CA ILE A 279 9.74 10.10 15.96
C ILE A 279 10.47 9.58 14.73
N ALA A 280 10.33 10.26 13.59
CA ALA A 280 10.94 9.89 12.32
C ALA A 280 12.43 10.22 12.33
N ILE A 281 12.80 11.42 12.80
CA ILE A 281 14.21 11.83 12.94
C ILE A 281 14.96 10.82 13.79
N LYS A 282 14.42 10.48 14.96
CA LYS A 282 15.06 9.51 15.85
C LYS A 282 15.06 8.11 15.25
N TYR A 283 13.96 7.64 14.65
CA TYR A 283 13.87 6.27 14.12
C TYR A 283 14.76 6.02 12.92
N PHE A 284 14.62 6.82 11.89
CA PHE A 284 15.35 6.67 10.64
C PHE A 284 16.75 7.31 10.69
N ASN A 285 17.15 7.82 11.85
CA ASN A 285 18.41 8.53 12.06
C ASN A 285 18.62 9.67 11.04
N LEU A 286 17.56 10.45 10.79
CA LEU A 286 17.61 11.56 9.84
C LEU A 286 18.32 12.77 10.46
N LYS A 287 18.77 13.67 9.59
CA LYS A 287 19.29 14.96 10.05
C LYS A 287 18.20 15.75 10.81
N PRO A 288 18.56 16.58 11.80
CA PRO A 288 17.59 17.39 12.54
C PRO A 288 16.75 18.30 11.65
N ASP A 289 17.28 18.65 10.47
CA ASP A 289 16.63 19.51 9.48
C ASP A 289 15.82 18.79 8.39
N ALA A 290 15.68 17.47 8.50
CA ALA A 290 14.96 16.65 7.54
C ALA A 290 13.50 17.11 7.31
N VAL A 291 13.05 16.93 6.08
CA VAL A 291 11.71 17.31 5.60
C VAL A 291 10.92 16.08 5.14
N MET A 292 9.66 16.27 4.78
CA MET A 292 8.76 15.22 4.29
C MET A 292 9.37 14.43 3.13
N LYS A 293 10.15 15.06 2.24
CA LYS A 293 10.83 14.36 1.16
C LYS A 293 11.79 13.28 1.68
N ASP A 294 12.56 13.57 2.71
CA ASP A 294 13.52 12.62 3.32
C ASP A 294 12.78 11.44 3.94
N ILE A 295 11.64 11.69 4.59
CA ILE A 295 10.76 10.65 5.13
C ILE A 295 10.24 9.74 4.02
N LEU A 296 9.73 10.30 2.92
CA LEU A 296 9.21 9.50 1.81
C LEU A 296 10.32 8.69 1.13
N MET A 297 11.54 9.23 1.06
CA MET A 297 12.69 8.53 0.49
C MET A 297 13.14 7.34 1.35
N VAL A 298 13.25 7.51 2.67
CA VAL A 298 13.66 6.43 3.58
C VAL A 298 12.57 5.36 3.70
N ILE A 299 11.30 5.75 3.78
CA ILE A 299 10.18 4.79 3.82
C ILE A 299 10.14 3.96 2.53
N ARG A 300 10.24 4.60 1.35
CA ARG A 300 10.35 3.88 0.07
C ARG A 300 11.51 2.87 0.07
N ALA A 301 12.59 3.20 0.76
CA ALA A 301 13.75 2.34 0.85
C ALA A 301 13.51 1.12 1.74
N ASP A 302 12.82 1.30 2.86
CA ASP A 302 12.30 0.20 3.68
C ASP A 302 11.38 -0.72 2.86
N GLU A 303 10.42 -0.16 2.10
CA GLU A 303 9.53 -0.96 1.25
C GLU A 303 10.29 -1.77 0.20
N ALA A 304 11.32 -1.18 -0.39
CA ALA A 304 12.15 -1.85 -1.37
C ALA A 304 12.90 -3.04 -0.75
N LYS A 305 13.31 -2.91 0.52
CA LYS A 305 13.94 -3.99 1.29
C LYS A 305 12.91 -5.05 1.71
N HIS A 306 11.73 -4.67 2.22
CA HIS A 306 10.66 -5.61 2.57
C HIS A 306 10.22 -6.43 1.34
N ARG A 307 10.12 -5.80 0.16
CA ARG A 307 9.90 -6.47 -1.12
C ARG A 307 10.95 -7.55 -1.39
N GLU A 308 12.22 -7.19 -1.31
CA GLU A 308 13.34 -8.11 -1.56
C GLU A 308 13.33 -9.27 -0.56
N VAL A 309 13.18 -8.96 0.74
CA VAL A 309 13.15 -9.94 1.83
C VAL A 309 12.00 -10.92 1.60
N ASN A 310 10.77 -10.44 1.44
CA ASN A 310 9.62 -11.33 1.29
C ASN A 310 9.64 -12.14 -0.01
N HIS A 311 10.09 -11.58 -1.14
CA HIS A 311 10.31 -12.38 -2.35
C HIS A 311 11.36 -13.47 -2.15
N THR A 312 12.41 -13.18 -1.38
CA THR A 312 13.46 -14.14 -1.02
C THR A 312 12.92 -15.23 -0.10
N LEU A 313 12.23 -14.87 0.98
CA LEU A 313 11.65 -15.82 1.94
C LEU A 313 10.62 -16.75 1.28
N ALA A 314 9.91 -16.27 0.26
CA ALA A 314 9.04 -17.11 -0.56
C ALA A 314 9.80 -18.18 -1.36
N ASN A 315 11.07 -17.95 -1.71
CA ASN A 315 11.89 -18.89 -2.50
C ASN A 315 12.55 -19.97 -1.64
N LEU A 316 12.64 -19.77 -0.32
CA LEU A 316 13.30 -20.67 0.61
C LEU A 316 12.39 -21.79 1.12
N GLN A 317 13.01 -22.87 1.59
CA GLN A 317 12.35 -23.92 2.35
C GLN A 317 12.40 -23.60 3.84
N GLN A 318 11.27 -23.19 4.39
CA GLN A 318 11.14 -22.67 5.75
C GLN A 318 11.60 -23.59 6.89
N THR A 319 11.70 -24.90 6.64
CA THR A 319 12.12 -25.92 7.62
C THR A 319 13.60 -26.26 7.54
N GLU A 320 14.25 -25.96 6.42
CA GLU A 320 15.64 -26.36 6.15
C GLU A 320 16.57 -25.15 6.10
N ASP A 321 16.13 -24.08 5.44
CA ASP A 321 16.99 -22.95 5.11
C ASP A 321 17.01 -21.92 6.26
N PRO A 322 18.20 -21.49 6.70
CA PRO A 322 18.30 -20.38 7.62
C PRO A 322 17.91 -19.06 6.95
N ASN A 323 17.50 -18.07 7.75
CA ASN A 323 17.23 -16.74 7.24
C ASN A 323 18.53 -16.10 6.70
N PRO A 324 18.64 -15.82 5.39
CA PRO A 324 19.88 -15.35 4.81
C PRO A 324 20.27 -13.94 5.24
N TYR A 325 19.32 -13.13 5.69
CA TYR A 325 19.56 -11.76 6.17
C TYR A 325 20.16 -11.72 7.58
N ALA A 326 20.12 -12.84 8.30
CA ALA A 326 20.74 -13.02 9.62
C ALA A 326 22.09 -13.76 9.54
N LEU A 327 22.53 -14.17 8.35
CA LEU A 327 23.79 -14.89 8.16
C LEU A 327 24.98 -13.94 8.10
N THR A 328 26.13 -14.44 8.58
CA THR A 328 27.43 -13.80 8.36
C THR A 328 28.09 -14.38 7.12
N TYR A 329 28.43 -13.52 6.16
CA TYR A 329 29.11 -13.91 4.92
C TYR A 329 30.60 -13.63 5.04
N GLY A 330 31.43 -14.64 4.70
CA GLY A 330 32.89 -14.54 4.83
C GLY A 330 33.52 -13.52 3.88
N ASN A 331 33.06 -13.47 2.63
CA ASN A 331 33.51 -12.48 1.65
C ASN A 331 32.47 -11.37 1.49
N ARG A 332 32.73 -10.24 2.16
CA ARG A 332 31.81 -9.08 2.17
C ARG A 332 31.68 -8.38 0.82
N ASN A 333 32.60 -8.62 -0.12
CA ASN A 333 32.60 -7.96 -1.44
C ASN A 333 31.76 -8.72 -2.48
N LYS A 334 31.44 -10.00 -2.24
CA LYS A 334 30.54 -10.76 -3.12
C LYS A 334 29.09 -10.35 -2.82
N PRO A 335 28.22 -10.11 -3.83
CA PRO A 335 26.83 -9.77 -3.58
C PRO A 335 26.12 -10.84 -2.73
N HIS A 336 25.50 -10.42 -1.63
CA HIS A 336 24.78 -11.30 -0.72
C HIS A 336 23.63 -10.56 -0.02
N PRO A 337 22.63 -11.28 0.52
CA PRO A 337 21.56 -10.68 1.32
C PRO A 337 22.09 -9.90 2.52
N THR A 338 21.78 -8.60 2.58
CA THR A 338 22.13 -7.71 3.69
C THR A 338 20.89 -7.01 4.25
N LYS A 339 21.01 -6.50 5.48
CA LYS A 339 19.97 -5.66 6.10
C LYS A 339 19.88 -4.29 5.41
N GLY A 340 21.00 -3.72 4.99
CA GLY A 340 21.09 -2.45 4.28
C GLY A 340 20.82 -2.58 2.78
N LEU A 341 21.18 -1.56 1.99
CA LEU A 341 20.91 -1.49 0.54
C LEU A 341 22.17 -1.71 -0.31
N GLU A 342 23.21 -2.29 0.27
CA GLU A 342 24.51 -2.45 -0.38
C GLU A 342 24.41 -3.39 -1.59
N PHE A 343 23.65 -4.47 -1.44
CA PHE A 343 23.41 -5.47 -2.47
C PHE A 343 21.91 -5.69 -2.66
N THR A 344 21.25 -4.75 -3.34
CA THR A 344 19.80 -4.87 -3.59
C THR A 344 19.48 -5.88 -4.68
N LYS A 345 18.44 -6.67 -4.44
CA LYS A 345 17.86 -7.58 -5.41
C LYS A 345 16.34 -7.46 -5.43
N PRO A 346 15.79 -6.51 -6.20
CA PRO A 346 14.37 -6.18 -6.13
C PRO A 346 13.38 -7.33 -6.37
N ILE A 347 13.78 -8.36 -7.14
CA ILE A 347 12.96 -9.55 -7.40
C ILE A 347 13.21 -10.69 -6.39
N GLY A 348 13.92 -10.43 -5.31
CA GLY A 348 14.37 -11.41 -4.33
C GLY A 348 15.51 -12.29 -4.82
N TRP A 349 16.23 -12.87 -3.87
CA TRP A 349 17.27 -13.87 -4.10
C TRP A 349 16.66 -15.24 -4.32
N GLU A 350 17.14 -15.97 -5.32
CA GLU A 350 16.75 -17.35 -5.55
C GLU A 350 17.48 -18.26 -4.55
N ARG A 351 16.84 -19.36 -4.14
CA ARG A 351 17.42 -20.31 -3.17
C ARG A 351 18.83 -20.77 -3.59
N THR A 352 19.03 -21.05 -4.87
CA THR A 352 20.31 -21.51 -5.45
C THR A 352 21.44 -20.48 -5.33
N GLU A 353 21.13 -19.20 -5.16
CA GLU A 353 22.11 -18.12 -5.04
C GLU A 353 22.54 -17.93 -3.57
N ILE A 354 21.73 -18.41 -2.63
CA ILE A 354 21.95 -18.30 -1.19
C ILE A 354 22.55 -19.58 -0.63
N THR A 355 22.13 -20.75 -1.13
CA THR A 355 22.54 -22.06 -0.60
C THR A 355 23.90 -22.54 -1.10
N VAL A 356 24.76 -21.67 -1.63
CA VAL A 356 26.08 -22.07 -2.11
C VAL A 356 27.05 -22.21 -0.93
N LYS A 357 27.43 -23.46 -0.61
CA LYS A 357 28.72 -23.84 -0.03
C LYS A 357 29.28 -24.97 -0.90
N PRO A 358 30.60 -25.02 -1.21
CA PRO A 358 31.72 -24.72 -0.30
C PRO A 358 32.74 -23.71 -0.84
N SER A 359 33.50 -23.14 0.10
CA SER A 359 34.82 -22.48 -0.05
C SER A 359 35.29 -22.07 -1.45
N ASP A 360 35.27 -20.76 -1.70
CA ASP A 360 36.31 -20.02 -2.45
C ASP A 360 36.52 -18.65 -1.80
#